data_AF-A0A8J9TEU2-F1
#
_entry.id   AF-A0A8J9TEU2-F1
#
_cell.length_a   1.000
_cell.length_b   1.000
_cell.length_c   1.000
_cell.angle_alpha   90.00
_cell.angle_beta   90.00
_cell.angle_gamma   90.00
#
_symmetry.space_group_name_H-M   'P 1'
#
loop_
_entity.id
_entity.type
_entity.pdbx_description
1 polymer ?
#
loop_
_entity_poly.entity_id
_entity_poly.type
_entity_poly.pdbx_seq_one_letter_code
_entity_poly.pdbx_strand_id
1 'polypeptide(L)' 'QSVCPLCCEELDLSDQSFYPCPCGYQVCMWCWHRIKESESGLCPACRSPYGEDPHQFSAVDVEAALKANKLKEDA' A
#
# COMPACT_ATOMS: atom_id res chain seq x y z
N GLN A 1 -5.03 -11.27 -11.51
CA GLN A 1 -3.85 -10.40 -11.46
C GLN A 1 -4.32 -9.00 -11.12
N SER A 2 -3.71 -8.36 -10.13
CA SER A 2 -3.95 -6.96 -9.81
C SER A 2 -2.92 -6.10 -10.57
N VAL A 3 -3.38 -4.99 -11.15
CA VAL A 3 -2.60 -4.14 -12.06
C VAL A 3 -2.68 -2.71 -11.54
N CYS A 4 -1.57 -1.97 -11.60
CA CYS A 4 -1.54 -0.57 -11.22
C CYS A 4 -2.41 0.26 -12.18
N PRO A 5 -3.37 1.05 -11.68
CA PRO A 5 -4.26 1.84 -12.55
C PRO A 5 -3.56 3.03 -13.23
N LEU A 6 -2.32 3.33 -12.89
CA LEU A 6 -1.57 4.48 -13.42
C LEU A 6 -0.57 4.09 -14.51
N CYS A 7 0.20 3.02 -14.30
CA CYS A 7 1.18 2.54 -15.28
C CYS A 7 0.74 1.29 -16.05
N CYS A 8 -0.39 0.67 -15.68
CA CYS A 8 -0.90 -0.57 -16.27
C CYS A 8 0.06 -1.77 -16.13
N GLU A 9 0.99 -1.73 -15.18
CA GLU A 9 1.91 -2.83 -14.87
C GLU A 9 1.37 -3.72 -13.74
N GLU A 10 1.79 -4.98 -13.71
CA GLU A 10 1.39 -5.94 -12.67
C GLU A 10 1.91 -5.51 -11.30
N LEU A 11 1.04 -5.62 -10.27
CA LEU A 11 1.44 -5.37 -8.89
C LEU A 11 2.19 -6.58 -8.35
N ASP A 12 3.42 -6.35 -7.87
CA ASP A 12 4.18 -7.39 -7.19
C ASP A 12 3.57 -7.75 -5.82
N LEU A 13 4.18 -8.70 -5.11
CA LEU A 13 3.69 -9.14 -3.80
C LEU A 13 3.68 -8.01 -2.75
N SER A 14 4.63 -7.07 -2.83
CA SER A 14 4.68 -5.93 -1.92
C SER A 14 3.59 -4.91 -2.26
N ASP A 15 3.43 -4.59 -3.54
CA ASP A 15 2.44 -3.67 -4.08
C ASP A 15 1.00 -4.15 -3.83
N GLN A 16 0.77 -5.47 -3.83
CA GLN A 16 -0.54 -6.06 -3.55
C GLN A 16 -1.06 -5.76 -2.14
N SER A 17 -0.15 -5.56 -1.19
CA SER A 17 -0.47 -5.19 0.20
C SER A 17 -0.28 -3.69 0.47
N PHE A 18 0.10 -2.92 -0.54
CA PHE A 18 0.42 -1.51 -0.43
C PHE A 18 -0.80 -0.63 -0.73
N TYR A 19 -1.29 0.07 0.30
CA TYR A 19 -2.41 1.00 0.19
C TYR A 19 -1.98 2.35 0.76
N PRO A 20 -1.39 3.25 -0.04
CA PRO A 20 -0.81 4.48 0.47
C PRO A 20 -1.85 5.48 0.96
N CYS A 21 -3.14 5.27 0.66
CA CYS A 21 -4.23 6.15 1.05
C CYS A 21 -5.33 5.38 1.81
N PRO A 22 -5.86 5.93 2.91
CA PRO A 22 -6.95 5.29 3.67
C PRO A 22 -8.28 5.18 2.90
N CYS A 23 -8.41 5.83 1.74
CA CYS A 23 -9.56 5.63 0.86
C CYS A 23 -9.57 4.27 0.15
N GLY A 24 -8.49 3.50 0.27
CA GLY A 24 -8.34 2.19 -0.36
C GLY A 24 -7.84 2.25 -1.81
N TYR A 25 -7.47 3.42 -2.32
CA TYR A 25 -6.93 3.55 -3.67
C TYR A 25 -5.51 2.96 -3.74
N GLN A 26 -5.38 1.83 -4.44
CA GLN A 26 -4.15 1.09 -4.63
C GLN A 26 -3.42 1.53 -5.91
N VAL A 27 -2.12 1.71 -5.79
CA VAL A 27 -1.18 2.02 -6.88
C VAL A 27 0.14 1.31 -6.57
N CYS A 28 1.00 1.08 -7.56
CA CYS A 28 2.35 0.56 -7.26
C CYS A 28 3.21 1.61 -6.54
N MET A 29 4.23 1.13 -5.83
CA MET A 29 5.14 1.96 -5.03
C MET A 29 5.83 3.04 -5.88
N TRP A 30 6.23 2.71 -7.11
CA TRP A 30 6.85 3.66 -8.04
C TRP A 30 5.93 4.82 -8.44
N CYS A 31 4.66 4.51 -8.72
CA CYS A 31 3.67 5.54 -9.07
C CYS A 31 3.35 6.43 -7.87
N TRP A 32 3.22 5.85 -6.67
CA TRP A 32 3.06 6.62 -5.45
C TRP A 32 4.23 7.59 -5.23
N HIS A 33 5.48 7.12 -5.36
CA HIS A 33 6.67 7.94 -5.18
C HIS A 33 6.72 9.09 -6.20
N ARG A 34 6.42 8.81 -7.47
CA ARG A 34 6.31 9.82 -8.53
C ARG A 34 5.27 10.88 -8.22
N ILE A 35 4.09 10.49 -7.71
CA ILE A 35 3.04 11.45 -7.33
C ILE A 35 3.51 12.34 -6.17
N LYS A 36 4.19 11.75 -5.17
CA LYS A 36 4.68 12.44 -3.98
C LYS A 36 5.78 13.46 -4.30
N GLU A 37 6.73 13.10 -5.15
CA GLU A 37 7.91 13.92 -5.45
C GLU A 37 7.74 14.87 -6.63
N SER A 38 6.95 14.49 -7.65
CA SER A 38 6.94 15.19 -8.95
C SER A 38 5.58 15.71 -9.39
N GLU A 39 4.50 15.36 -8.67
CA GLU A 39 3.16 15.84 -9.00
C GLU A 39 2.52 16.58 -7.81
N SER A 40 1.25 16.31 -7.50
CA SER A 40 0.49 17.02 -6.47
C SER A 40 0.73 16.51 -5.05
N GLY A 41 1.29 15.31 -4.88
CA GLY A 41 1.34 14.61 -3.60
C GLY A 41 -0.03 14.17 -3.06
N LEU A 42 -1.10 14.30 -3.86
CA LEU A 42 -2.47 13.96 -3.48
C LEU A 42 -2.90 12.62 -4.12
N CYS A 43 -3.73 11.88 -3.40
CA CYS A 43 -4.35 10.66 -3.91
C CYS A 43 -5.19 10.97 -5.18
N PRO A 44 -5.00 10.24 -6.30
CA PRO A 44 -5.78 10.47 -7.52
C PRO A 44 -7.29 10.27 -7.37
N ALA A 45 -7.73 9.43 -6.42
CA ALA A 45 -9.14 9.15 -6.19
C ALA A 45 -9.80 10.17 -5.25
N CYS A 46 -9.28 10.34 -4.03
CA CYS A 46 -9.93 11.15 -2.99
C CYS A 46 -9.32 12.55 -2.80
N ARG A 47 -8.22 12.86 -3.49
CA ARG A 47 -7.47 14.12 -3.40
C ARG A 47 -6.95 14.48 -2.00
N SER A 48 -6.90 13.51 -1.09
CA SER A 48 -6.26 13.68 0.22
C SER A 48 -4.74 13.56 0.08
N PRO A 49 -3.96 14.33 0.86
CA PRO A 49 -2.52 14.15 0.91
C PRO A 49 -2.17 12.76 1.42
N TYR A 50 -1.12 12.15 0.87
CA TYR A 50 -0.57 10.92 1.41
C TYR A 50 0.04 11.17 2.80
N GLY A 51 0.00 10.15 3.67
CA GLY A 51 0.66 10.20 4.96
C GLY A 51 2.19 10.21 4.85
N GLU A 52 2.85 10.46 5.98
CA GLU A 52 4.31 10.35 6.11
C GLU A 52 4.76 8.90 5.90
N ASP A 53 4.01 7.94 6.47
CA ASP A 53 4.23 6.50 6.30
C ASP A 53 3.22 5.90 5.31
N PRO A 54 3.66 5.43 4.14
CA PRO A 54 2.78 4.84 3.14
C PRO A 54 2.38 3.39 3.44
N HIS A 55 2.98 2.74 4.45
CA HIS A 55 2.64 1.39 4.90
C HIS A 55 1.64 1.36 6.05
N GLN A 56 1.29 2.54 6.59
CA GLN A 56 0.39 2.68 7.73
C GLN A 56 -0.98 2.02 7.50
N PHE A 57 -1.38 1.82 6.24
CA PHE A 57 -2.65 1.23 5.87
C PHE A 57 -2.50 -0.07 5.07
N SER A 58 -1.32 -0.70 5.10
CA SER A 58 -1.17 -2.04 4.53
C SER A 58 -2.18 -2.99 5.19
N ALA A 59 -2.90 -3.78 4.39
CA ALA A 59 -4.02 -4.60 4.87
C ALA A 59 -3.58 -5.75 5.81
N VAL A 60 -2.28 -5.85 6.11
CA VAL A 60 -1.71 -6.83 7.02
C VAL A 60 -1.59 -6.20 8.40
N ASP A 61 -2.48 -6.58 9.30
CA ASP A 61 -2.33 -6.28 10.71
C ASP A 61 -1.09 -7.03 11.23
N VAL A 62 0.02 -6.28 11.39
CA VAL A 62 1.32 -6.82 11.78
C VAL A 62 1.21 -7.56 13.12
N GLU A 63 0.33 -7.09 14.01
CA GLU A 63 0.08 -7.72 15.30
C GLU A 63 -0.60 -9.08 15.14
N ALA A 64 -1.61 -9.19 14.28
CA ALA A 64 -2.25 -10.46 13.93
C ALA A 64 -1.25 -11.45 13.28
N ALA A 65 -0.39 -10.97 12.38
CA ALA A 65 0.62 -11.80 11.73
C ALA A 65 1.67 -12.34 12.73
N LEU A 66 2.14 -11.50 13.65
CA LEU A 66 3.06 -11.89 14.73
C LEU A 66 2.41 -12.90 15.68
N LYS A 67 1.14 -12.71 16.02
CA LYS A 67 0.39 -13.62 16.91
C LYS A 67 0.16 -14.98 16.26
N ALA A 68 -0.13 -15.00 14.96
CA ALA A 68 -0.27 -16.24 14.19
C ALA A 68 1.04 -17.02 14.05
N ASN A 69 2.20 -16.36 14.02
CA ASN A 69 3.50 -17.03 14.00
C ASN A 69 3.86 -17.65 15.36
N LYS A 70 3.63 -16.94 16.48
CA LYS A 70 3.87 -17.49 17.83
C LYS A 70 3.05 -18.74 18.11
N LEU A 71 1.77 -18.76 17.74
CA LEU A 71 0.90 -19.93 17.91
C LEU A 71 1.36 -21.18 17.16
N LYS A 72 2.23 -21.05 16.14
CA LYS A 72 2.83 -22.18 15.41
C LYS A 72 4.16 -22.64 16.02
N GLU A 73 4.85 -21.80 16.79
CA GLU A 73 6.07 -22.19 17.52
C GLU A 73 5.74 -22.91 18.84
N ASP A 74 4.57 -22.62 19.43
CA ASP A 74 4.09 -23.24 20.67
C ASP A 74 3.30 -24.56 20.46
N ALA A 75 3.18 -25.04 19.20
CA ALA A 75 2.46 -26.27 18.82
C ALA A 75 3.42 -27.34 18.28
#